data_AF-A0A1T4QYD1-F1
#
_entry.id   AF-A0A1T4QYD1-F1
#
_cell.length_a   1.000
_cell.length_b   1.000
_cell.length_c   1.000
_cell.angle_alpha   90.00
_cell.angle_beta   90.00
_cell.angle_gamma   90.00
#
_symmetry.space_group_name_H-M   'P 1'
#
loop_
_entity.id
_entity.type
_entity.pdbx_description
1 polymer ?
#
loop_
_entity_poly.entity_id
_entity_poly.type
_entity_poly.pdbx_seq_one_letter_code
_entity_poly.pdbx_strand_id
1 'polypeptide(L)'
;MRAVLVNSYPTYFEKLPPLLARINCEKRNSKNYVLFLGETGAESNQAPCLSLVQFQIDGGELVLSAYQRSSDANLGLPADIYHLYLMARQIDLPLKNITLNLGNVHIYDNNLERTRQLPKGDESVKFDLNV
;
A
#
# COMPACT_ATOMS: atom_id res chain seq x y z
N MET A 1 27.76 -11.73 10.88
CA MET A 1 26.68 -11.22 11.76
C MET A 1 25.40 -11.26 10.96
N ARG A 2 24.39 -12.06 11.32
CA ARG A 2 23.10 -12.07 10.59
C ARG A 2 22.43 -10.71 10.81
N ALA A 3 22.14 -9.98 9.74
CA ALA A 3 21.35 -8.75 9.84
C ALA A 3 19.94 -9.14 10.28
N VAL A 4 19.58 -8.82 11.52
CA VAL A 4 18.20 -8.95 12.00
C VAL A 4 17.40 -7.83 11.33
N LEU A 5 16.30 -8.18 10.68
CA LEU A 5 15.36 -7.20 10.14
C LEU A 5 14.69 -6.49 11.32
N VAL A 6 14.89 -5.18 11.42
CA VAL A 6 14.23 -4.32 12.40
C VAL A 6 13.19 -3.52 11.62
N ASN A 7 11.92 -3.85 11.83
CA ASN A 7 10.82 -3.24 11.09
C ASN A 7 10.02 -2.29 11.99
N SER A 8 9.39 -1.30 11.37
CA SER A 8 8.49 -0.35 12.03
C SER A 8 7.04 -0.85 12.08
N TYR A 9 6.80 -2.14 11.86
CA TYR A 9 5.45 -2.67 11.67
C TYR A 9 4.48 -2.42 12.85
N PRO A 10 4.89 -2.56 14.12
CA PRO A 10 4.00 -2.27 15.24
C PRO A 10 3.40 -0.85 15.20
N THR A 11 4.19 0.14 14.80
CA THR A 11 3.76 1.56 14.83
C THR A 11 2.72 1.93 13.77
N TYR A 12 2.65 1.23 12.62
CA TYR A 12 1.58 1.53 11.65
C TYR A 12 0.25 0.96 12.10
N PHE A 13 0.27 -0.24 12.69
CA PHE A 13 -0.95 -0.93 13.13
C PHE A 13 -1.66 -0.16 14.24
N GLU A 14 -0.94 0.64 15.02
CA GLU A 14 -1.51 1.49 16.04
C GLU A 14 -2.25 2.71 15.46
N LYS A 15 -1.74 3.30 14.36
CA LYS A 15 -2.29 4.54 13.78
C LYS A 15 -3.52 4.31 12.90
N LEU A 16 -3.63 3.15 12.27
CA LEU A 16 -4.70 2.87 11.30
C LEU A 16 -6.09 2.74 11.95
N PRO A 17 -6.33 1.91 12.98
CA PRO A 17 -7.66 1.77 13.60
C PRO A 17 -8.32 3.07 14.07
N PRO A 18 -7.64 3.98 14.81
CA PRO A 18 -8.26 5.22 15.25
C PRO A 18 -8.56 6.16 14.08
N LEU A 19 -7.76 6.14 13.02
CA LEU A 19 -8.03 6.90 11.79
C LEU A 19 -9.30 6.38 11.10
N LEU A 20 -9.44 5.06 10.93
CA LEU A 20 -10.65 4.47 10.32
C LEU A 20 -11.90 4.78 11.14
N ALA A 21 -11.82 4.63 12.47
CA ALA A 21 -12.92 4.95 13.38
C ALA A 21 -13.34 6.42 13.26
N ARG A 22 -12.37 7.34 13.16
CA ARG A 22 -12.62 8.77 12.95
C ARG A 22 -13.33 9.02 11.62
N ILE A 23 -12.89 8.40 10.52
CA ILE A 23 -13.53 8.55 9.20
C ILE A 23 -14.98 8.06 9.24
N ASN A 24 -15.22 6.89 9.85
CA ASN A 24 -16.57 6.31 9.98
C ASN A 24 -17.49 7.11 10.90
N CYS A 25 -16.95 7.78 11.91
CA CYS A 25 -17.72 8.66 12.78
C CYS A 25 -18.05 9.99 12.09
N GLU A 26 -17.06 10.64 11.48
CA GLU A 26 -17.22 11.99 10.92
C GLU A 26 -17.92 12.02 9.56
N LYS A 27 -17.69 11.01 8.68
CA LYS A 27 -18.24 10.87 7.32
C LYS A 27 -18.33 12.18 6.51
N ARG A 28 -17.32 13.04 6.62
CA ARG A 28 -17.26 14.34 5.94
C ARG A 28 -16.04 14.46 5.04
N ASN A 29 -16.10 15.39 4.08
CA ASN A 29 -14.91 15.74 3.31
C ASN A 29 -13.85 16.36 4.24
N SER A 30 -12.63 15.83 4.18
CA SER A 30 -11.49 16.27 4.96
C SER A 30 -10.20 15.97 4.18
N LYS A 31 -9.27 16.93 4.18
CA LYS A 31 -7.90 16.70 3.68
C LYS A 31 -6.99 16.07 4.73
N ASN A 32 -7.47 15.93 5.96
CA ASN A 32 -6.70 15.51 7.13
C ASN A 32 -6.85 14.02 7.48
N TYR A 33 -7.60 13.24 6.68
CA TYR A 33 -7.61 11.79 6.84
C TYR A 33 -6.42 11.21 6.12
N VAL A 34 -5.27 11.25 6.79
CA VAL A 34 -3.98 10.84 6.23
C VAL A 34 -3.33 9.84 7.18
N LEU A 35 -2.97 8.69 6.63
CA LEU A 35 -2.06 7.73 7.24
C LEU A 35 -0.66 8.00 6.68
N PHE A 36 0.21 8.58 7.50
CA PHE A 36 1.61 8.78 7.14
C PHE A 36 2.46 7.62 7.68
N LEU A 37 3.12 6.92 6.76
CA LEU A 37 3.95 5.74 7.01
C LEU A 37 5.44 6.03 6.80
N GLY A 38 5.77 7.14 6.11
CA GLY A 38 7.14 7.54 5.81
C GLY A 38 8.00 7.90 7.03
N GLU A 39 7.36 8.21 8.17
CA GLU A 39 8.03 8.52 9.43
C GLU A 39 7.27 7.90 10.60
N THR A 40 7.88 6.90 11.24
CA THR A 40 7.26 6.12 12.30
C THR A 40 7.82 6.42 13.69
N GLY A 41 8.96 7.12 13.79
CA GLY A 41 9.67 7.32 15.05
C GLY A 41 10.26 6.03 15.65
N ALA A 42 10.06 4.88 14.99
CA ALA A 42 10.64 3.60 15.38
C ALA A 42 12.01 3.42 14.72
N GLU A 43 12.95 2.85 15.47
CA GLU A 43 14.20 2.36 14.89
C GLU A 43 13.86 1.26 13.87
N SER A 44 14.32 1.44 12.63
CA SER A 44 14.06 0.50 11.54
C SER A 44 15.23 0.56 10.55
N ASN A 45 15.61 -0.59 10.02
CA ASN A 45 16.52 -0.66 8.86
C ASN A 45 15.76 -0.83 7.54
N GLN A 46 14.43 -0.69 7.57
CA GLN A 46 13.53 -0.80 6.42
C GLN A 46 12.60 0.41 6.37
N ALA A 47 12.89 1.35 5.47
CA ALA A 47 11.97 2.44 5.18
C ALA A 47 10.73 1.90 4.45
N PRO A 48 9.49 2.20 4.90
CA PRO A 48 8.28 1.67 4.26
C PRO A 48 8.17 2.06 2.78
N CYS A 49 7.76 1.09 1.95
CA CYS A 49 7.53 1.31 0.52
C CYS A 49 6.25 2.13 0.28
N LEU A 50 5.13 1.71 0.88
CA LEU A 50 3.92 2.53 1.00
C LEU A 50 4.19 3.63 2.04
N SER A 51 4.21 4.88 1.60
CA SER A 51 4.66 6.00 2.44
C SER A 51 3.51 6.88 2.92
N LEU A 52 2.41 6.95 2.17
CA LEU A 52 1.25 7.77 2.52
C LEU A 52 -0.03 7.16 1.95
N VAL A 53 -1.10 7.17 2.74
CA VAL A 53 -2.47 6.89 2.30
C VAL A 53 -3.36 8.05 2.74
N GLN A 54 -4.13 8.62 1.82
CA GLN A 54 -5.11 9.66 2.08
C GLN A 54 -6.51 9.14 1.74
N PHE A 55 -7.45 9.46 2.62
CA PHE A 55 -8.87 9.14 2.48
C PHE A 55 -9.63 10.44 2.26
N GLN A 56 -10.52 10.48 1.29
CA GLN A 56 -11.39 11.61 1.01
C GLN A 56 -12.82 11.11 0.79
N ILE A 57 -13.80 11.97 1.07
CA ILE A 57 -15.20 11.67 0.84
C ILE A 57 -15.73 12.68 -0.17
N ASP A 58 -16.20 12.17 -1.30
CA ASP A 58 -16.74 12.95 -2.42
C ASP A 58 -18.10 12.37 -2.83
N GLY A 59 -19.15 13.18 -2.74
CA GLY A 59 -20.51 12.74 -3.09
C GLY A 59 -21.05 11.56 -2.24
N GLY A 60 -20.54 11.36 -1.02
CA GLY A 60 -20.90 10.20 -0.18
C GLY A 60 -20.16 8.92 -0.53
N GLU A 61 -19.14 8.99 -1.39
CA GLU A 61 -18.29 7.86 -1.75
C GLU A 61 -16.84 8.08 -1.27
N LEU A 62 -16.14 6.99 -0.96
CA LEU A 62 -14.76 7.01 -0.53
C LEU A 62 -13.80 7.10 -1.72
N VAL A 63 -12.92 8.09 -1.71
CA VAL A 63 -11.78 8.22 -2.61
C VAL A 63 -10.52 7.94 -1.81
N LEU A 64 -9.74 6.94 -2.23
CA LEU A 64 -8.48 6.59 -1.61
C LEU A 64 -7.33 7.01 -2.54
N SER A 65 -6.31 7.67 -2.00
CA SER A 65 -5.08 7.99 -2.72
C SER A 65 -3.89 7.48 -1.94
N ALA A 66 -2.96 6.79 -2.58
CA ALA A 66 -1.75 6.29 -1.94
C ALA A 66 -0.50 6.72 -2.71
N TYR A 67 0.60 6.89 -1.98
CA TYR A 67 1.93 7.09 -2.55
C TYR A 67 2.87 5.98 -2.09
N GLN A 68 3.48 5.30 -3.05
CA GLN A 68 4.53 4.31 -2.83
C GLN A 68 5.86 4.84 -3.37
N ARG A 69 6.86 5.01 -2.51
CA ARG A 69 8.19 5.48 -2.95
C ARG A 69 8.91 4.46 -3.85
N SER A 70 8.63 3.18 -3.65
CA SER A 70 9.24 2.05 -4.35
C SER A 70 8.22 0.92 -4.42
N SER A 71 8.13 0.24 -5.56
CA SER A 71 7.17 -0.84 -5.77
C SER A 71 7.74 -1.91 -6.70
N ASP A 72 7.79 -3.15 -6.23
CA ASP A 72 8.03 -4.33 -7.06
C ASP A 72 6.76 -4.62 -7.84
N ALA A 73 6.82 -4.47 -9.16
CA ALA A 73 5.68 -4.59 -10.05
C ALA A 73 5.02 -5.99 -10.03
N ASN A 74 5.78 -7.06 -9.75
CA ASN A 74 5.29 -8.43 -9.86
C ASN A 74 4.69 -8.96 -8.56
N LEU A 75 5.36 -8.72 -7.43
CA LEU A 75 5.00 -9.34 -6.15
C LEU A 75 4.42 -8.33 -5.16
N GLY A 76 5.11 -7.21 -4.95
CA GLY A 76 4.71 -6.20 -3.96
C GLY A 76 3.44 -5.46 -4.37
N LEU A 77 3.42 -4.92 -5.59
CA LEU A 77 2.33 -4.08 -6.07
C LEU A 77 0.95 -4.75 -6.02
N PRO A 78 0.76 -6.03 -6.45
CA PRO A 78 -0.54 -6.69 -6.31
C PRO A 78 -1.00 -6.83 -4.85
N ALA A 79 -0.09 -7.17 -3.93
CA ALA A 79 -0.39 -7.29 -2.51
C ALA A 79 -0.76 -5.92 -1.91
N ASP A 80 -0.04 -4.87 -2.30
CA ASP A 80 -0.30 -3.50 -1.84
C ASP A 80 -1.65 -2.96 -2.33
N ILE A 81 -2.02 -3.22 -3.60
CA ILE A 81 -3.35 -2.90 -4.15
C ILE A 81 -4.44 -3.60 -3.32
N TYR A 82 -4.27 -4.90 -3.05
CA TYR A 82 -5.22 -5.66 -2.26
C TYR A 82 -5.32 -5.12 -0.83
N HIS A 83 -4.20 -4.73 -0.23
CA HIS A 83 -4.18 -4.14 1.11
C HIS A 83 -4.91 -2.80 1.18
N LEU A 84 -4.73 -1.92 0.19
CA LEU A 84 -5.48 -0.66 0.07
C LEU A 84 -6.98 -0.90 -0.10
N TYR A 85 -7.36 -1.92 -0.88
CA TYR A 85 -8.75 -2.33 -1.01
C TYR A 85 -9.31 -2.81 0.34
N LEU A 86 -8.58 -3.64 1.08
CA LEU A 86 -9.00 -4.09 2.41
C LEU A 86 -9.16 -2.92 3.39
N MET A 87 -8.29 -1.90 3.35
CA MET A 87 -8.47 -0.67 4.14
C MET A 87 -9.77 0.03 3.77
N ALA A 88 -10.05 0.20 2.48
CA ALA A 88 -11.28 0.83 2.00
C ALA A 88 -12.54 0.07 2.47
N ARG A 89 -12.47 -1.27 2.56
CA ARG A 89 -13.57 -2.11 3.05
C ARG A 89 -13.90 -1.90 4.53
N GLN A 90 -13.00 -1.31 5.31
CA GLN A 90 -13.25 -0.97 6.73
C GLN A 90 -14.00 0.36 6.89
N ILE A 91 -14.24 1.10 5.81
CA ILE A 91 -14.99 2.35 5.84
C ILE A 91 -16.44 2.10 5.40
N ASP A 92 -17.39 2.66 6.14
CA ASP A 92 -18.83 2.49 5.95
C ASP A 92 -19.39 3.42 4.86
N LEU A 93 -18.72 3.44 3.70
CA LEU A 93 -19.08 4.17 2.49
C LEU A 93 -18.69 3.33 1.26
N PRO A 94 -19.41 3.45 0.13
CA PRO A 94 -19.01 2.82 -1.12
C PRO A 94 -17.65 3.36 -1.59
N LEU A 95 -16.78 2.48 -2.09
CA LEU A 95 -15.50 2.86 -2.69
C LEU A 95 -15.74 3.42 -4.10
N LYS A 96 -15.31 4.66 -4.35
CA LYS A 96 -15.34 5.31 -5.66
C LYS A 96 -14.14 4.91 -6.50
N ASN A 97 -12.93 5.14 -5.97
CA ASN A 97 -11.68 4.79 -6.64
C ASN A 97 -10.51 4.69 -5.64
N ILE A 98 -9.46 4.01 -6.11
CA ILE A 98 -8.13 3.99 -5.50
C ILE A 98 -7.16 4.58 -6.52
N THR A 99 -6.46 5.65 -6.17
CA THR A 99 -5.40 6.25 -6.98
C THR A 99 -4.04 5.90 -6.39
N LEU A 100 -3.17 5.29 -7.20
CA LEU A 100 -1.81 4.93 -6.81
C LEU A 100 -0.79 5.83 -7.49
N ASN A 101 -0.01 6.53 -6.67
CA ASN A 101 1.13 7.33 -7.11
C ASN A 101 2.40 6.52 -6.81
N LEU A 102 3.14 6.15 -7.84
CA LEU A 102 4.32 5.30 -7.72
C LEU A 102 5.58 6.11 -8.03
N GLY A 103 6.56 6.07 -7.14
CA GLY A 103 7.88 6.68 -7.31
C GLY A 103 8.76 5.82 -8.22
N ASN A 104 9.43 4.82 -7.64
CA ASN A 104 10.23 3.84 -8.38
C ASN A 104 9.47 2.52 -8.57
N VAL A 105 9.00 2.26 -9.79
CA VAL A 105 8.45 0.95 -10.17
C VAL A 105 9.56 0.13 -10.81
N HIS A 106 9.78 -1.08 -10.29
CA HIS A 106 10.87 -1.93 -10.75
C HIS A 106 10.45 -3.39 -10.86
N ILE A 107 11.23 -4.13 -11.65
CA ILE A 107 11.16 -5.58 -11.81
C ILE A 107 12.55 -6.10 -11.49
N TYR A 108 12.64 -7.15 -10.68
CA TYR A 108 13.91 -7.83 -10.42
C TYR A 108 14.40 -8.61 -11.64
N ASP A 109 15.71 -8.63 -11.87
CA ASP A 109 16.33 -9.25 -13.05
C ASP A 109 15.96 -10.74 -13.19
N ASN A 110 15.91 -11.47 -12.07
CA ASN A 110 15.52 -12.89 -12.02
C ASN A 110 14.08 -13.14 -12.49
N ASN A 111 13.24 -12.11 -12.58
CA ASN A 111 11.84 -12.20 -12.96
C ASN A 111 11.53 -11.57 -14.32
N LEU A 112 12.52 -10.99 -15.02
CA LEU A 112 12.29 -10.22 -16.25
C LEU A 112 11.59 -11.02 -17.35
N GLU A 113 12.08 -12.23 -17.66
CA GLU A 113 11.47 -13.08 -18.69
C GLU A 113 10.06 -13.52 -18.32
N ARG A 114 9.84 -13.82 -17.05
CA ARG A 114 8.55 -14.25 -16.51
C ARG A 114 7.52 -13.12 -16.58
N THR A 115 7.94 -11.88 -16.29
CA THR A 115 7.10 -10.69 -16.47
C THR A 115 6.73 -10.47 -17.92
N ARG A 116 7.61 -10.79 -18.89
CA ARG A 116 7.29 -10.70 -20.33
C ARG A 116 6.32 -11.78 -20.80
N GLN A 117 6.31 -12.93 -20.16
CA GLN A 117 5.40 -14.05 -20.48
C GLN A 117 3.99 -13.84 -19.92
N LEU A 118 3.88 -13.27 -18.71
CA LEU A 118 2.60 -13.06 -18.04
C LEU A 118 1.52 -12.37 -18.91
N PRO A 119 1.76 -11.19 -19.54
CA PRO A 119 0.75 -10.52 -20.36
C PRO A 119 0.43 -11.24 -21.67
N LYS A 120 1.21 -12.27 -22.04
CA LYS A 120 0.92 -13.14 -23.19
C LYS A 120 -0.07 -14.27 -22.85
N GLY A 121 -0.54 -14.34 -21.60
CA GLY A 121 -1.50 -15.34 -21.14
C GLY A 121 -0.85 -16.67 -20.75
N ASP A 122 0.43 -16.69 -20.42
CA ASP A 122 1.09 -17.90 -19.92
C ASP A 122 0.67 -18.16 -18.45
N GLU A 123 -0.20 -19.14 -18.27
CA GLU A 123 -0.73 -19.54 -16.95
C GLU A 123 0.31 -20.25 -16.06
N SER A 124 1.48 -20.61 -16.61
CA SER A 124 2.54 -21.31 -15.88
C SER A 124 3.53 -20.38 -15.17
N VAL A 125 3.41 -19.07 -15.38
CA VAL A 125 4.31 -18.06 -14.81
C VAL A 125 4.31 -18.10 -13.28
N LYS A 126 5.51 -18.20 -12.70
CA LYS A 126 5.74 -18.12 -11.24
C LYS A 126 6.91 -17.20 -10.95
N PHE A 127 6.69 -16.19 -10.11
CA PHE A 127 7.73 -15.24 -9.72
C PHE A 127 8.53 -15.74 -8.52
N ASP A 128 9.84 -15.50 -8.56
CA ASP A 128 10.75 -15.82 -7.46
C ASP A 128 10.87 -14.59 -6.54
N LEU A 129 10.65 -14.77 -5.24
CA LEU A 129 10.85 -13.73 -4.23
C LEU A 129 12.34 -13.71 -3.87
N ASN A 130 13.02 -12.58 -4.09
CA ASN A 130 14.46 -12.35 -3.89
C ASN A 130 15.20 -13.47 -3.15
N VAL A 131 15.98 -14.25 -3.90
CA VAL A 131 17.01 -15.17 -3.36
C VAL A 131 18.31 -14.41 -3.22
#